data_AF-A0A2T0SET7-F1
#
_entry.id   AF-A0A2T0SET7-F1
#
_cell.length_a   1.000
_cell.length_b   1.000
_cell.length_c   1.000
_cell.angle_alpha   90.00
_cell.angle_beta   90.00
_cell.angle_gamma   90.00
#
_symmetry.space_group_name_H-M   'P 1'
#
loop_
_entity.id
_entity.type
_entity.pdbx_description
1 polymer ?
#
loop_
_entity_poly.entity_id
_entity_poly.type
_entity_poly.pdbx_seq_one_letter_code
_entity_poly.pdbx_strand_id
1 'polypeptide(L)'
;MYFPNSSAMDAAAGGRGPGATVLPWIAGTEPGQVLRYVTELAGHIGRLAGVVNGVGDSGDALRRAWPGGSASDGALGKLGETIAVFQRIVKAVETFQAELAGVATALTLIQQAYRSVVGSVNPVVASLLAHPHTHAAARSLAVSATSGLASFAGSTKATLDTIATVRVAAIVTLLATIAKELGSLLPGTAR
;
A
#
# COMPACT_ATOMS: atom_id res chain seq x y z
N MET A 1 11.01 -8.90 14.11
CA MET A 1 10.33 -9.88 13.23
C MET A 1 11.32 -10.97 12.87
N TYR A 2 10.95 -12.25 12.92
CA TYR A 2 11.88 -13.38 12.71
C TYR A 2 11.64 -14.08 11.37
N PHE A 3 12.73 -14.42 10.67
CA PHE A 3 12.73 -15.30 9.51
C PHE A 3 13.48 -16.58 9.86
N PRO A 4 12.92 -17.77 9.60
CA PRO A 4 13.61 -19.03 9.86
C PRO A 4 14.85 -19.16 8.99
N ASN A 5 15.87 -19.86 9.53
CA ASN A 5 17.10 -20.16 8.80
C ASN A 5 16.80 -21.09 7.60
N SER A 6 17.31 -20.74 6.42
CA SER A 6 17.20 -21.51 5.18
C SER A 6 18.48 -22.24 4.76
N SER A 7 19.51 -22.30 5.62
CA SER A 7 20.85 -22.75 5.24
C SER A 7 20.92 -24.15 4.61
N ALA A 8 20.09 -25.10 5.04
CA ALA A 8 20.08 -26.45 4.46
C ALA A 8 19.44 -26.45 3.07
N MET A 9 18.36 -25.69 2.88
CA MET A 9 17.76 -25.47 1.56
C MET A 9 18.73 -24.75 0.63
N ASP A 10 19.43 -23.72 1.12
CA ASP A 10 20.42 -22.97 0.35
C ASP A 10 21.59 -23.86 -0.08
N ALA A 11 22.11 -24.70 0.83
CA ALA A 11 23.16 -25.66 0.51
C ALA A 11 22.70 -26.71 -0.51
N ALA A 12 21.54 -27.34 -0.29
CA ALA A 12 20.98 -28.35 -1.19
C ALA A 12 20.66 -27.81 -2.59
N ALA A 13 20.24 -26.53 -2.68
CA ALA A 13 19.96 -25.84 -3.94
C ALA A 13 21.21 -25.25 -4.61
N GLY A 14 22.42 -25.52 -4.11
CA GLY A 14 23.66 -25.01 -4.69
C GLY A 14 23.82 -23.49 -4.57
N GLY A 15 23.42 -22.91 -3.43
CA GLY A 15 23.48 -21.49 -3.15
C GLY A 15 22.33 -20.66 -3.73
N ARG A 16 21.35 -21.30 -4.39
CA ARG A 16 20.18 -20.65 -5.01
C ARG A 16 18.89 -20.88 -4.23
N GLY A 17 18.98 -21.15 -2.94
CA GLY A 17 17.81 -21.39 -2.08
C GLY A 17 17.08 -20.11 -1.68
N PRO A 18 16.11 -20.20 -0.75
CA PRO A 18 15.26 -19.09 -0.35
C PRO A 18 16.02 -17.93 0.27
N GLY A 19 17.14 -18.20 0.94
CA GLY A 19 17.98 -17.18 1.57
C GLY A 19 18.66 -16.26 0.57
N ALA A 20 18.97 -16.76 -0.63
CA ALA A 20 19.57 -15.98 -1.71
C ALA A 20 18.52 -15.35 -2.65
N THR A 21 17.38 -16.01 -2.86
CA THR A 21 16.42 -15.64 -3.92
C THR A 21 15.24 -14.83 -3.42
N VAL A 22 14.77 -15.06 -2.18
CA VAL A 22 13.53 -14.47 -1.67
C VAL A 22 13.78 -13.60 -0.44
N LEU A 23 14.62 -14.07 0.50
CA LEU A 23 14.88 -13.35 1.74
C LEU A 23 15.37 -11.90 1.55
N PRO A 24 16.29 -11.59 0.60
CA PRO A 24 16.76 -10.22 0.40
C PRO A 24 15.64 -9.23 0.03
N TRP A 25 14.57 -9.73 -0.60
CA TRP A 25 13.43 -8.90 -0.98
C TRP A 25 12.52 -8.56 0.20
N ILE A 26 12.34 -9.50 1.14
CA ILE A 26 11.38 -9.35 2.23
C ILE A 26 12.01 -8.88 3.56
N ALA A 27 13.32 -9.05 3.73
CA ALA A 27 14.00 -8.81 5.01
C ALA A 27 13.93 -7.34 5.47
N GLY A 28 13.96 -6.39 4.52
CA GLY A 28 13.89 -4.95 4.82
C GLY A 28 12.47 -4.38 4.83
N THR A 29 11.44 -5.22 4.68
CA THR A 29 10.06 -4.74 4.55
C THR A 29 9.35 -4.72 5.89
N GLU A 30 8.67 -3.60 6.19
CA GLU A 30 7.94 -3.40 7.44
C GLU A 30 6.43 -3.14 7.17
N PRO A 31 5.64 -4.18 6.84
CA PRO A 31 4.21 -4.01 6.58
C PRO A 31 3.45 -3.37 7.75
N GLY A 32 3.91 -3.57 9.00
CA GLY A 32 3.35 -2.91 10.18
C GLY A 32 3.49 -1.39 10.16
N GLN A 33 4.60 -0.85 9.65
CA GLN A 33 4.74 0.61 9.49
C GLN A 33 3.78 1.14 8.43
N VAL A 34 3.60 0.43 7.32
CA VAL A 34 2.65 0.80 6.27
C VAL A 34 1.22 0.85 6.82
N LEU A 35 0.80 -0.15 7.60
CA LEU A 35 -0.52 -0.18 8.23
C LEU A 35 -0.73 0.95 9.25
N ARG A 36 0.31 1.30 10.03
CA ARG A 36 0.25 2.44 10.94
C ARG A 36 0.03 3.74 10.18
N TYR A 37 0.82 3.97 9.12
CA TYR A 37 0.67 5.15 8.27
C TYR A 37 -0.72 5.22 7.63
N VAL A 38 -1.25 4.09 7.13
CA VAL A 38 -2.62 3.95 6.62
C VAL A 38 -3.67 4.35 7.65
N THR A 39 -3.48 3.93 8.91
CA THR A 39 -4.40 4.24 10.01
C THR A 39 -4.37 5.73 10.37
N GLU A 40 -3.17 6.32 10.43
CA GLU A 40 -2.98 7.75 10.67
C GLU A 40 -3.64 8.59 9.56
N LEU A 41 -3.44 8.18 8.30
CA LEU A 41 -4.06 8.81 7.14
C LEU A 41 -5.59 8.77 7.21
N ALA A 42 -6.17 7.64 7.60
CA ALA A 42 -7.62 7.51 7.80
C ALA A 42 -8.16 8.53 8.81
N GLY A 43 -7.43 8.74 9.91
CA GLY A 43 -7.78 9.76 10.91
C GLY A 43 -7.73 11.18 10.35
N HIS A 44 -6.79 11.47 9.45
CA HIS A 44 -6.67 12.78 8.79
C HIS A 44 -7.83 13.01 7.81
N ILE A 45 -8.18 12.00 7.01
CA ILE A 45 -9.33 12.03 6.10
C ILE A 45 -10.63 12.26 6.87
N GLY A 46 -10.85 11.55 7.98
CA GLY A 46 -12.05 11.71 8.80
C GLY A 46 -12.21 13.15 9.32
N ARG A 47 -11.12 13.80 9.73
CA ARG A 47 -11.13 15.22 10.12
C ARG A 47 -11.45 16.13 8.95
N LEU A 48 -10.85 15.88 7.77
CA LEU A 48 -11.13 16.67 6.56
C LEU A 48 -12.60 16.55 6.14
N ALA A 49 -13.15 15.34 6.13
CA ALA A 49 -14.56 15.10 5.82
C ALA A 49 -15.49 15.83 6.81
N GLY A 50 -15.15 15.86 8.10
CA GLY A 50 -15.87 16.65 9.10
C GLY A 50 -15.87 18.14 8.80
N VAL A 51 -14.73 18.70 8.38
CA VAL A 51 -14.62 20.11 7.96
C VAL A 51 -15.50 20.38 6.73
N VAL A 52 -15.48 19.49 5.73
CA VAL A 52 -16.30 19.63 4.51
C VAL A 52 -17.79 19.68 4.85
N ASN A 53 -18.26 18.78 5.73
CA ASN A 53 -19.64 18.78 6.18
C ASN A 53 -20.01 20.07 6.92
N GLY A 54 -19.14 20.54 7.84
CA GLY A 54 -19.37 21.79 8.56
C GLY A 54 -19.40 23.04 7.66
N VAL A 55 -18.60 23.06 6.59
CA VAL A 55 -18.65 24.12 5.56
C VAL A 55 -19.95 24.04 4.76
N GLY A 56 -20.44 22.84 4.45
CA GLY A 56 -21.76 22.62 3.84
C GLY A 56 -22.89 23.19 4.69
N ASP A 57 -22.93 22.81 5.98
CA ASP A 57 -23.93 23.29 6.94
C ASP A 57 -23.89 24.82 7.08
N SER A 58 -22.68 25.40 7.07
CA SER A 58 -22.48 26.85 7.11
C SER A 58 -22.97 27.53 5.83
N GLY A 59 -22.81 26.89 4.68
CA GLY A 59 -23.36 27.34 3.40
C GLY A 59 -24.89 27.37 3.40
N ASP A 60 -25.52 26.34 3.95
CA ASP A 60 -26.98 26.28 4.11
C ASP A 60 -27.49 27.35 5.06
N ALA A 61 -26.79 27.58 6.17
CA ALA A 61 -27.10 28.66 7.11
C ALA A 61 -26.97 30.04 6.44
N LEU A 62 -25.91 30.26 5.65
CA LEU A 62 -25.70 31.48 4.88
C LEU A 62 -26.84 31.71 3.88
N ARG A 63 -27.29 30.66 3.19
CA ARG A 63 -28.41 30.75 2.24
C ARG A 63 -29.72 31.14 2.92
N ARG A 64 -29.95 30.67 4.15
CA ARG A 64 -31.14 31.04 4.95
C ARG A 64 -31.06 32.48 5.49
N ALA A 65 -29.87 32.91 5.91
CA ALA A 65 -29.65 34.25 6.45
C ALA A 65 -29.60 35.33 5.37
N TRP A 66 -29.16 34.99 4.15
CA TRP A 66 -29.06 35.91 3.02
C TRP A 66 -29.79 35.39 1.77
N PRO A 67 -31.14 35.35 1.81
CA PRO A 67 -31.96 34.80 0.74
C PRO A 67 -32.10 35.80 -0.42
N GLY A 68 -31.12 35.84 -1.32
CA GLY A 68 -31.29 36.42 -2.65
C GLY A 68 -30.34 37.56 -3.04
N GLY A 69 -29.97 37.57 -4.32
CA GLY A 69 -29.10 38.56 -4.97
C GLY A 69 -27.92 37.88 -5.66
N SER A 70 -27.46 38.43 -6.80
CA SER A 70 -26.36 37.87 -7.60
C SER A 70 -25.05 37.69 -6.81
N ALA A 71 -24.83 38.52 -5.78
CA ALA A 71 -23.71 38.40 -4.86
C ALA A 71 -23.82 37.19 -3.91
N SER A 72 -25.01 36.91 -3.38
CA SER A 72 -25.27 35.75 -2.52
C SER A 72 -25.18 34.44 -3.33
N ASP A 73 -25.77 34.42 -4.53
CA ASP A 73 -25.68 33.25 -5.43
C ASP A 73 -24.24 32.99 -5.90
N GLY A 74 -23.46 34.04 -6.20
CA GLY A 74 -22.04 33.90 -6.57
C GLY A 74 -21.17 33.38 -5.42
N ALA A 75 -21.41 33.82 -4.18
CA ALA A 75 -20.69 33.34 -3.01
C ALA A 75 -21.01 31.86 -2.69
N LEU A 76 -22.29 31.49 -2.75
CA LEU A 76 -22.74 30.11 -2.56
C LEU A 76 -22.24 29.18 -3.67
N GLY A 77 -22.15 29.66 -4.92
CA GLY A 77 -21.55 28.92 -6.03
C GLY A 77 -20.09 28.56 -5.77
N LYS A 78 -19.26 29.54 -5.39
CA LYS A 78 -17.84 29.31 -5.05
C LYS A 78 -17.66 28.37 -3.86
N LEU A 79 -18.54 28.47 -2.85
CA LEU A 79 -18.54 27.57 -1.70
C LEU A 79 -18.87 26.14 -2.12
N GLY A 80 -19.88 25.95 -2.98
CA GLY A 80 -20.22 24.64 -3.57
C GLY A 80 -19.08 24.04 -4.39
N GLU A 81 -18.43 24.84 -5.24
CA GLU A 81 -17.25 24.41 -6.00
C GLU A 81 -16.09 23.99 -5.09
N THR A 82 -15.83 24.76 -4.03
CA THR A 82 -14.79 24.46 -3.04
C THR A 82 -15.10 23.15 -2.29
N ILE A 83 -16.35 22.94 -1.87
CA ILE A 83 -16.80 21.70 -1.24
C ILE A 83 -16.59 20.51 -2.20
N ALA A 84 -16.98 20.65 -3.47
CA ALA A 84 -16.81 19.60 -4.47
C ALA A 84 -15.34 19.26 -4.72
N VAL A 85 -14.45 20.26 -4.67
CA VAL A 85 -12.99 20.05 -4.71
C VAL A 85 -12.52 19.23 -3.51
N PHE A 86 -12.89 19.61 -2.29
CA PHE A 86 -12.49 18.87 -1.09
C PHE A 86 -13.02 17.44 -1.05
N GLN A 87 -14.26 17.20 -1.51
CA GLN A 87 -14.81 15.86 -1.63
C GLN A 87 -13.98 14.98 -2.58
N ARG A 88 -13.48 15.56 -3.69
CA ARG A 88 -12.55 14.85 -4.59
C ARG A 88 -11.20 14.57 -3.94
N ILE A 89 -10.67 15.47 -3.11
CA ILE A 89 -9.46 15.21 -2.30
C ILE A 89 -9.70 14.03 -1.37
N VAL A 90 -10.77 14.07 -0.58
CA VAL A 90 -11.14 12.99 0.35
C VAL A 90 -11.16 11.65 -0.37
N LYS A 91 -11.88 11.55 -1.49
CA LYS A 91 -11.96 10.33 -2.29
C LYS A 91 -10.62 9.86 -2.85
N ALA A 92 -9.77 10.78 -3.31
CA ALA A 92 -8.44 10.46 -3.82
C ALA A 92 -7.54 9.89 -2.71
N VAL A 93 -7.57 10.48 -1.52
CA VAL A 93 -6.80 10.01 -0.36
C VAL A 93 -7.34 8.68 0.17
N GLU A 94 -8.65 8.46 0.18
CA GLU A 94 -9.26 7.14 0.51
C GLU A 94 -8.79 6.04 -0.45
N THR A 95 -8.73 6.37 -1.75
CA THR A 95 -8.21 5.43 -2.76
C THR A 95 -6.74 5.13 -2.50
N PHE A 96 -5.93 6.14 -2.18
CA PHE A 96 -4.51 5.96 -1.83
C PHE A 96 -4.34 5.07 -0.59
N GLN A 97 -5.19 5.27 0.42
CA GLN A 97 -5.20 4.47 1.63
C GLN A 97 -5.48 2.98 1.31
N ALA A 98 -6.46 2.69 0.46
CA ALA A 98 -6.79 1.32 0.06
C ALA A 98 -5.62 0.64 -0.68
N GLU A 99 -4.93 1.38 -1.56
CA GLU A 99 -3.74 0.87 -2.25
C GLU A 99 -2.60 0.54 -1.27
N LEU A 100 -2.32 1.41 -0.30
CA LEU A 100 -1.31 1.15 0.72
C LEU A 100 -1.66 -0.03 1.65
N ALA A 101 -2.95 -0.21 1.97
CA ALA A 101 -3.41 -1.39 2.70
C ALA A 101 -3.19 -2.69 1.88
N GLY A 102 -3.40 -2.62 0.56
CA GLY A 102 -3.07 -3.68 -0.37
C GLY A 102 -1.58 -4.04 -0.37
N VAL A 103 -0.69 -3.03 -0.37
CA VAL A 103 0.76 -3.20 -0.24
C VAL A 103 1.12 -3.93 1.06
N ALA A 104 0.59 -3.49 2.19
CA ALA A 104 0.87 -4.12 3.48
C ALA A 104 0.41 -5.58 3.54
N THR A 105 -0.76 -5.87 2.94
CA THR A 105 -1.30 -7.23 2.85
C THR A 105 -0.38 -8.12 2.01
N ALA A 106 0.03 -7.65 0.82
CA ALA A 106 0.93 -8.37 -0.07
C ALA A 106 2.28 -8.68 0.59
N LEU A 107 2.88 -7.68 1.27
CA LEU A 107 4.13 -7.86 2.03
C LEU A 107 3.97 -8.85 3.19
N THR A 108 2.84 -8.81 3.90
CA THR A 108 2.57 -9.76 4.99
C THR A 108 2.45 -11.19 4.45
N LEU A 109 1.75 -11.37 3.33
CA LEU A 109 1.55 -12.68 2.71
C LEU A 109 2.87 -13.31 2.25
N ILE A 110 3.76 -12.57 1.60
CA ILE A 110 5.06 -13.14 1.23
C ILE A 110 5.90 -13.50 2.44
N GLN A 111 5.90 -12.65 3.48
CA GLN A 111 6.64 -12.94 4.70
C GLN A 111 6.12 -14.21 5.40
N GLN A 112 4.80 -14.40 5.43
CA GLN A 112 4.18 -15.62 5.93
C GLN A 112 4.51 -16.84 5.07
N ALA A 113 4.43 -16.72 3.74
CA ALA A 113 4.78 -17.80 2.82
C ALA A 113 6.24 -18.24 3.00
N TYR A 114 7.18 -17.28 3.12
CA TYR A 114 8.58 -17.57 3.40
C TYR A 114 8.73 -18.34 4.72
N ARG A 115 8.14 -17.83 5.81
CA ARG A 115 8.23 -18.50 7.13
C ARG A 115 7.64 -19.91 7.11
N SER A 116 6.51 -20.08 6.44
CA SER A 116 5.83 -21.37 6.31
C SER A 116 6.70 -22.37 5.55
N VAL A 117 7.09 -22.03 4.32
CA VAL A 117 7.87 -22.92 3.45
C VAL A 117 9.22 -23.24 4.05
N VAL A 118 9.97 -22.23 4.49
CA VAL A 118 11.32 -22.46 5.06
C VAL A 118 11.22 -23.18 6.40
N GLY A 119 10.25 -22.82 7.25
CA GLY A 119 10.03 -23.47 8.54
C GLY A 119 9.69 -24.95 8.42
N SER A 120 8.94 -25.35 7.38
CA SER A 120 8.57 -26.75 7.17
C SER A 120 9.61 -27.54 6.36
N VAL A 121 10.21 -26.92 5.34
CA VAL A 121 11.06 -27.64 4.38
C VAL A 121 12.52 -27.71 4.83
N ASN A 122 13.06 -26.66 5.46
CA ASN A 122 14.46 -26.63 5.83
C ASN A 122 14.87 -27.77 6.80
N PRO A 123 14.08 -28.13 7.83
CA PRO A 123 14.40 -29.27 8.69
C PRO A 123 14.40 -30.62 7.94
N VAL A 124 13.46 -30.80 6.99
CA VAL A 124 13.38 -32.01 6.17
C VAL A 124 14.59 -32.13 5.26
N VAL A 125 14.96 -31.03 4.59
CA VAL A 125 16.17 -30.99 3.75
C VAL A 125 17.42 -31.26 4.58
N ALA A 126 17.54 -30.68 5.78
CA ALA A 126 18.66 -30.95 6.68
C ALA A 126 18.75 -32.44 7.06
N SER A 127 17.63 -33.09 7.38
CA SER A 127 17.57 -34.52 7.68
C SER A 127 17.99 -35.39 6.48
N LEU A 128 17.60 -35.00 5.27
CA LEU A 128 17.98 -35.71 4.04
C LEU A 128 19.46 -35.46 3.66
N LEU A 129 20.03 -34.30 4.00
CA LEU A 129 21.46 -34.03 3.78
C LEU A 129 22.37 -34.82 4.75
N ALA A 130 21.86 -35.23 5.90
CA ALA A 130 22.61 -36.03 6.87
C ALA A 130 23.01 -37.43 6.32
N HIS A 131 22.34 -37.91 5.26
CA HIS A 131 22.64 -39.21 4.66
C HIS A 131 22.98 -39.06 3.17
N PRO A 132 24.16 -39.55 2.71
CA PRO A 132 24.60 -39.35 1.31
C PRO A 132 23.62 -39.87 0.25
N HIS A 133 22.96 -41.00 0.52
CA HIS A 133 22.03 -41.62 -0.43
C HIS A 133 20.72 -40.82 -0.62
N THR A 134 20.41 -39.87 0.27
CA THR A 134 19.22 -39.00 0.16
C THR A 134 19.52 -37.60 -0.37
N HIS A 135 20.76 -37.30 -0.75
CA HIS A 135 21.15 -35.97 -1.25
C HIS A 135 20.38 -35.54 -2.50
N ALA A 136 20.09 -36.47 -3.41
CA ALA A 136 19.29 -36.18 -4.60
C ALA A 136 17.86 -35.74 -4.24
N ALA A 137 17.23 -36.39 -3.26
CA ALA A 137 15.92 -36.01 -2.74
C ALA A 137 15.96 -34.66 -2.03
N ALA A 138 16.99 -34.41 -1.21
CA ALA A 138 17.20 -33.12 -0.54
C ALA A 138 17.29 -31.97 -1.55
N ARG A 139 18.08 -32.17 -2.62
CA ARG A 139 18.23 -31.20 -3.71
C ARG A 139 16.92 -30.96 -4.45
N SER A 140 16.22 -32.01 -4.84
CA SER A 140 14.93 -31.87 -5.54
C SER A 140 13.92 -31.10 -4.71
N LEU A 141 13.76 -31.44 -3.43
CA LEU A 141 12.85 -30.76 -2.52
C LEU A 141 13.22 -29.29 -2.33
N ALA A 142 14.50 -29.00 -2.07
CA ALA A 142 15.00 -27.64 -1.88
C ALA A 142 14.79 -26.77 -3.13
N VAL A 143 15.10 -27.29 -4.32
CA VAL A 143 14.93 -26.57 -5.59
C VAL A 143 13.45 -26.31 -5.86
N SER A 144 12.59 -27.32 -5.76
CA SER A 144 11.15 -27.17 -6.02
C SER A 144 10.46 -26.21 -5.05
N ALA A 145 10.76 -26.33 -3.75
CA ALA A 145 10.21 -25.42 -2.75
C ALA A 145 10.69 -23.98 -2.95
N THR A 146 11.98 -23.81 -3.28
CA THR A 146 12.53 -22.48 -3.57
C THR A 146 11.92 -21.87 -4.81
N SER A 147 11.79 -22.63 -5.90
CA SER A 147 11.20 -22.11 -7.14
C SER A 147 9.75 -21.70 -6.95
N GLY A 148 8.96 -22.50 -6.22
CA GLY A 148 7.57 -22.14 -5.90
C GLY A 148 7.48 -20.84 -5.09
N LEU A 149 8.31 -20.70 -4.06
CA LEU A 149 8.35 -19.49 -3.25
C LEU A 149 8.84 -18.27 -4.06
N ALA A 150 9.84 -18.44 -4.93
CA ALA A 150 10.36 -17.38 -5.78
C ALA A 150 9.33 -16.92 -6.83
N SER A 151 8.58 -17.84 -7.44
CA SER A 151 7.48 -17.50 -8.35
C SER A 151 6.38 -16.70 -7.63
N PHE A 152 6.01 -17.12 -6.43
CA PHE A 152 5.04 -16.39 -5.61
C PHE A 152 5.55 -14.98 -5.25
N ALA A 153 6.81 -14.87 -4.82
CA ALA A 153 7.47 -13.58 -4.56
C ALA A 153 7.47 -12.67 -5.80
N GLY A 154 7.78 -13.24 -6.97
CA GLY A 154 7.76 -12.52 -8.25
C GLY A 154 6.38 -11.99 -8.61
N SER A 155 5.32 -12.80 -8.44
CA SER A 155 3.94 -12.35 -8.67
C SER A 155 3.50 -11.24 -7.70
N THR A 156 3.94 -11.36 -6.44
CA THR A 156 3.68 -10.33 -5.42
C THR A 156 4.40 -9.03 -5.78
N LYS A 157 5.66 -9.11 -6.21
CA LYS A 157 6.43 -7.96 -6.69
C LYS A 157 5.75 -7.27 -7.87
N ALA A 158 5.29 -8.02 -8.88
CA ALA A 158 4.58 -7.45 -10.03
C ALA A 158 3.28 -6.71 -9.61
N THR A 159 2.60 -7.24 -8.59
CA THR A 159 1.43 -6.58 -8.00
C THR A 159 1.83 -5.27 -7.33
N LEU A 160 2.89 -5.25 -6.52
CA LEU A 160 3.40 -4.03 -5.90
C LEU A 160 3.86 -3.00 -6.93
N ASP A 161 4.54 -3.43 -7.99
CA ASP A 161 4.98 -2.55 -9.07
C ASP A 161 3.77 -1.91 -9.78
N THR A 162 2.68 -2.67 -9.99
CA THR A 162 1.43 -2.14 -10.54
C THR A 162 0.79 -1.10 -9.62
N ILE A 163 0.75 -1.36 -8.32
CA ILE A 163 0.24 -0.40 -7.33
C ILE A 163 1.05 0.90 -7.39
N ALA A 164 2.38 0.80 -7.33
CA ALA A 164 3.27 1.96 -7.29
C ALA A 164 3.23 2.78 -8.60
N THR A 165 3.41 2.12 -9.74
CA THR A 165 3.64 2.81 -11.02
C THR A 165 2.37 3.25 -11.72
N VAL A 166 1.25 2.57 -11.50
CA VAL A 166 -0.02 2.88 -12.18
C VAL A 166 -0.94 3.61 -11.23
N ARG A 167 -1.26 2.99 -10.09
CA ARG A 167 -2.37 3.44 -9.26
C ARG A 167 -1.99 4.62 -8.39
N VAL A 168 -0.86 4.54 -7.69
CA VAL A 168 -0.33 5.65 -6.88
C VAL A 168 0.03 6.84 -7.76
N ALA A 169 0.68 6.62 -8.91
CA ALA A 169 1.00 7.70 -9.85
C ALA A 169 -0.24 8.44 -10.38
N ALA A 170 -1.32 7.70 -10.70
CA ALA A 170 -2.60 8.30 -11.10
C ALA A 170 -3.22 9.15 -9.98
N ILE A 171 -3.16 8.67 -8.73
CA ILE A 171 -3.67 9.42 -7.57
C ILE A 171 -2.86 10.70 -7.33
N VAL A 172 -1.53 10.64 -7.41
CA VAL A 172 -0.67 11.82 -7.29
C VAL A 172 -1.00 12.85 -8.37
N THR A 173 -1.21 12.40 -9.60
CA THR A 173 -1.61 13.29 -10.72
C THR A 173 -2.98 13.92 -10.47
N LEU A 174 -3.95 13.13 -9.99
CA LEU A 174 -5.28 13.62 -9.63
C LEU A 174 -5.21 14.68 -8.52
N LEU A 175 -4.43 14.43 -7.47
CA LEU A 175 -4.23 15.37 -6.37
C LEU A 175 -3.56 16.67 -6.84
N ALA A 176 -2.59 16.60 -7.76
CA ALA A 176 -1.96 17.77 -8.34
C ALA A 176 -2.96 18.62 -9.16
N THR A 177 -3.81 17.97 -9.98
CA THR A 177 -4.88 18.67 -10.71
C THR A 177 -5.87 19.33 -9.75
N ILE A 178 -6.30 18.61 -8.72
CA ILE A 178 -7.21 19.13 -7.70
C ILE A 178 -6.58 20.35 -6.97
N ALA A 179 -5.30 20.27 -6.58
CA ALA A 179 -4.61 21.38 -5.93
C ALA A 179 -4.56 22.64 -6.83
N LYS A 180 -4.35 22.47 -8.14
CA LYS A 180 -4.38 23.56 -9.11
C LYS A 180 -5.76 24.19 -9.23
N GLU A 181 -6.83 23.38 -9.26
CA GLU A 181 -8.21 23.88 -9.27
C GLU A 181 -8.51 24.67 -8.00
N LEU A 182 -8.14 24.16 -6.82
CA LEU A 182 -8.32 24.86 -5.55
C LEU A 182 -7.60 26.23 -5.55
N GLY A 183 -6.37 26.28 -6.07
CA GLY A 183 -5.61 27.52 -6.20
C GLY A 183 -6.26 28.55 -7.14
N SER A 184 -7.09 28.13 -8.09
CA SER A 184 -7.86 29.04 -8.95
C SER A 184 -9.15 29.55 -8.32
N LEU A 185 -9.70 28.82 -7.35
CA LEU A 185 -10.94 29.17 -6.65
C LEU A 185 -10.69 30.12 -5.45
N LEU A 186 -9.52 30.02 -4.84
CA LEU A 186 -9.09 30.93 -3.78
C LEU A 186 -8.51 32.21 -4.40
N PRO A 187 -9.01 33.41 -4.04
CA PRO A 187 -8.41 34.65 -4.53
C PRO A 187 -6.95 34.71 -4.07
N GLY A 188 -6.03 34.97 -5.00
CA GLY A 188 -4.59 34.83 -4.79
C GLY A 188 -4.10 35.54 -3.54
N THR A 189 -3.53 34.78 -2.60
CA THR A 189 -2.60 35.32 -1.61
C THR A 189 -1.24 35.52 -2.29
N ALA A 190 -1.20 36.43 -3.26
CA ALA A 190 0.03 37.09 -3.66
C ALA A 190 0.09 38.40 -2.87
N ARG A 191 0.76 38.34 -1.72
CA ARG A 191 1.41 39.48 -1.09
C ARG A 191 2.86 39.10 -0.87
#